data_AF-A0A8T0E373-F1
#
_entry.id   AF-A0A8T0E373-F1
#
_cell.length_a   1.000
_cell.length_b   1.000
_cell.length_c   1.000
_cell.angle_alpha   90.00
_cell.angle_beta   90.00
_cell.angle_gamma   90.00
#
_symmetry.space_group_name_H-M   'P 1'
#
loop_
_entity.id
_entity.type
_entity.pdbx_description
1 polymer ?
#
loop_
_entity_poly.entity_id
_entity_poly.type
_entity_poly.pdbx_seq_one_letter_code
_entity_poly.pdbx_strand_id
1 'polypeptide(L)'
;MAPNSKIVEEPVQYNGSEKLEYKTKIVWRNVLLFVYLHLSMLYGLYLIFTSANVKTALFGYIFGILGGLGVTAGAHRLWSHRSYKARWPLRVILCIFNTIAAQNDIYEWCRDHRVHHKFSETDGDPHNIKRGFFFAHMGWLMCKKHPDVKTKGKIVKLDDLWADPIVRFQKRFYIPLVLFFSFYLPTMIPVWCWGETVWNSFFVAVMARYCLGLNSTWLVNSAAHKYGDQPFDKYIEARENRVVSFFAIGEGWHNYHHVFPWDYSTSELGYAFNLTKVFIDGMALLGLAYDLKTAHPDSIRNRKLKSGDGSRLNHSSDFEDLKTFESSCDSAIMCVGRIFSSKRCILIQKLRRKPAGQRNPINESGKRRKLNSKHFFFTCCSLLSGMPFMWPSSHAHDRHLSTMTHYEYPYLQFQYPDSVHYWC
;
A
#
# COMPACT_ATOMS: atom_id res chain seq x y z
N MET A 1 -7.66 -49.30 -44.95
CA MET A 1 -6.33 -49.14 -44.33
C MET A 1 -5.46 -48.31 -45.25
N ALA A 2 -5.06 -47.13 -44.82
CA ALA A 2 -3.89 -46.41 -45.31
C ALA A 2 -3.25 -45.70 -44.09
N PRO A 3 -1.92 -45.62 -43.99
CA PRO A 3 -1.22 -45.56 -42.71
C PRO A 3 -0.89 -44.14 -42.23
N ASN A 4 -0.75 -44.03 -40.91
CA ASN A 4 -0.22 -42.90 -40.14
C ASN A 4 0.93 -42.15 -40.84
N SER A 5 0.73 -40.87 -41.18
CA SER A 5 1.84 -39.92 -41.33
C SER A 5 2.14 -39.27 -39.98
N LYS A 6 3.25 -39.72 -39.37
CA LYS A 6 3.86 -39.05 -38.21
C LYS A 6 4.25 -37.63 -38.64
N ILE A 7 3.73 -36.63 -37.94
CA ILE A 7 4.25 -35.27 -38.00
C ILE A 7 5.64 -35.34 -37.35
N VAL A 8 6.68 -35.27 -38.18
CA VAL A 8 8.06 -35.07 -37.73
C VAL A 8 8.18 -33.59 -37.44
N GLU A 9 8.20 -33.21 -36.16
CA GLU A 9 8.62 -31.86 -35.78
C GLU A 9 10.11 -31.73 -36.07
N GLU A 10 10.46 -30.98 -37.11
CA GLU A 10 11.84 -30.60 -37.38
C GLU A 10 12.38 -29.74 -36.23
N PRO A 11 13.62 -29.97 -35.77
CA PRO A 11 14.22 -29.15 -34.73
C PRO A 11 14.50 -27.75 -35.29
N VAL A 12 13.82 -26.75 -34.74
CA VAL A 12 14.07 -25.34 -35.01
C VAL A 12 15.52 -25.02 -34.62
N GLN A 13 16.40 -24.86 -35.62
CA GLN A 13 17.74 -24.34 -35.42
C GLN A 13 17.67 -22.89 -34.97
N TYR A 14 18.13 -22.61 -33.76
CA TYR A 14 18.24 -21.26 -33.23
C TYR A 14 19.53 -20.62 -33.73
N ASN A 15 19.47 -19.92 -34.86
CA ASN A 15 20.54 -19.03 -35.28
C ASN A 15 20.56 -17.80 -34.35
N GLY A 16 21.75 -17.49 -33.81
CA GLY A 16 21.94 -16.44 -32.84
C GLY A 16 21.61 -15.03 -33.36
N SER A 17 20.99 -14.25 -32.47
CA SER A 17 21.06 -12.78 -32.38
C SER A 17 20.23 -11.89 -33.32
N GLU A 18 19.02 -12.28 -33.72
CA GLU A 18 17.97 -11.29 -33.98
C GLU A 18 16.98 -11.27 -32.80
N LYS A 19 17.16 -10.32 -31.87
CA LYS A 19 16.07 -9.97 -30.96
C LYS A 19 14.96 -9.38 -31.82
N LEU A 20 13.93 -10.16 -32.12
CA LEU A 20 12.71 -9.66 -32.76
C LEU A 20 12.25 -8.39 -32.03
N GLU A 21 12.24 -7.27 -32.75
CA GLU A 21 11.84 -5.98 -32.19
C GLU A 21 10.38 -6.07 -31.73
N TYR A 22 10.15 -5.98 -30.42
CA TYR A 22 8.80 -6.06 -29.87
C TYR A 22 8.00 -4.82 -30.28
N LYS A 23 6.99 -5.01 -31.12
CA LYS A 23 6.02 -3.96 -31.45
C LYS A 23 4.98 -3.83 -30.34
N THR A 24 4.97 -2.67 -29.69
CA THR A 24 4.00 -2.32 -28.65
C THR A 24 2.57 -2.37 -29.18
N LYS A 25 1.69 -3.08 -28.47
CA LYS A 25 0.27 -3.18 -28.82
C LYS A 25 -0.57 -2.31 -27.87
N ILE A 26 -1.19 -1.27 -28.41
CA ILE A 26 -2.06 -0.36 -27.66
C ILE A 26 -3.39 -1.05 -27.34
N VAL A 27 -3.88 -0.84 -26.12
CA VAL A 27 -5.18 -1.28 -25.63
C VAL A 27 -6.10 -0.06 -25.59
N TRP A 28 -6.78 0.24 -26.69
CA TRP A 28 -7.58 1.45 -26.87
C TRP A 28 -8.68 1.64 -25.83
N ARG A 29 -9.24 0.55 -25.29
CA ARG A 29 -10.16 0.62 -24.15
C ARG A 29 -9.54 1.37 -22.97
N ASN A 30 -8.31 1.03 -22.61
CA ASN A 30 -7.61 1.67 -21.48
C ASN A 30 -7.30 3.13 -21.80
N VAL A 31 -6.95 3.45 -23.06
CA VAL A 31 -6.74 4.84 -23.50
C VAL A 31 -7.98 5.69 -23.28
N LEU A 32 -9.15 5.24 -23.77
CA LEU A 32 -10.41 5.96 -23.61
C LEU A 32 -10.81 6.12 -22.13
N LEU A 33 -10.60 5.08 -21.34
CA LEU A 33 -10.82 5.08 -19.89
C LEU A 33 -9.95 6.12 -19.17
N PHE A 34 -8.65 6.20 -19.51
CA PHE A 34 -7.78 7.22 -18.93
C PHE A 34 -8.14 8.63 -19.42
N VAL A 35 -8.52 8.82 -20.68
CA VAL A 35 -9.01 10.12 -21.16
C VAL A 35 -10.23 10.56 -20.34
N TYR A 36 -11.21 9.67 -20.16
CA TYR A 36 -12.39 9.95 -19.33
C TYR A 36 -12.02 10.27 -17.87
N LEU A 37 -11.11 9.52 -17.27
CA LEU A 37 -10.65 9.76 -15.90
C LEU A 37 -10.02 11.14 -15.74
N HIS A 38 -9.14 11.55 -16.66
CA HIS A 38 -8.47 12.85 -16.58
C HIS A 38 -9.44 14.01 -16.84
N LEU A 39 -10.37 13.87 -17.79
CA LEU A 39 -11.43 14.87 -18.00
C LEU A 39 -12.34 15.00 -16.77
N SER A 40 -12.71 13.88 -16.16
CA SER A 40 -13.49 13.84 -14.93
C SER A 40 -12.75 14.47 -13.74
N MET A 41 -11.43 14.28 -13.65
CA MET A 41 -10.59 14.96 -12.67
C MET A 41 -10.59 16.48 -12.88
N LEU A 42 -10.36 16.95 -14.12
CA LEU A 42 -10.37 18.38 -14.43
C LEU A 42 -11.73 19.02 -14.09
N TYR A 43 -12.82 18.31 -14.39
CA TYR A 43 -14.15 18.74 -14.02
C TYR A 43 -14.36 18.76 -12.49
N GLY A 44 -13.90 17.74 -11.76
CA GLY A 44 -13.91 17.74 -10.30
C GLY A 44 -13.12 18.89 -9.69
N LEU A 45 -11.94 19.22 -10.24
CA LEU A 45 -11.15 20.38 -9.85
C LEU A 45 -11.91 21.69 -10.09
N TYR A 46 -12.59 21.82 -11.22
CA TYR A 46 -13.46 22.97 -11.49
C TYR A 46 -14.61 23.08 -10.47
N LEU A 47 -15.23 21.95 -10.08
CA LEU A 47 -16.31 21.95 -9.09
C LEU A 47 -15.83 22.38 -7.69
N ILE A 48 -14.59 22.05 -7.31
CA ILE A 48 -13.99 22.51 -6.03
C ILE A 48 -14.05 24.05 -5.90
N PHE A 49 -13.86 24.78 -7.00
CA PHE A 49 -13.83 26.24 -6.99
C PHE A 49 -15.17 26.91 -7.30
N THR A 50 -16.20 26.16 -7.67
CA THR A 50 -17.48 26.73 -8.14
C THR A 50 -18.69 26.33 -7.31
N SER A 51 -18.85 25.04 -7.00
CA SER A 51 -20.09 24.53 -6.39
C SER A 51 -19.90 23.56 -5.24
N ALA A 52 -18.75 22.88 -5.14
CA ALA A 52 -18.54 21.87 -4.11
C ALA A 52 -18.29 22.50 -2.74
N ASN A 53 -18.81 21.86 -1.70
CA ASN A 53 -18.53 22.23 -0.33
C ASN A 53 -17.05 22.01 -0.02
N VAL A 54 -16.41 22.97 0.67
CA VAL A 54 -15.02 22.87 1.10
C VAL A 54 -14.76 21.60 1.93
N LYS A 55 -15.75 21.15 2.71
CA LYS A 55 -15.68 19.87 3.46
C LYS A 55 -15.51 18.67 2.54
N THR A 56 -16.14 18.67 1.36
CA THR A 56 -16.02 17.62 0.34
C THR A 56 -14.62 17.57 -0.25
N ALA A 57 -14.04 18.74 -0.57
CA ALA A 57 -12.67 18.84 -1.06
C ALA A 57 -11.65 18.36 0.00
N LEU A 58 -11.81 18.81 1.24
CA LEU A 58 -10.96 18.39 2.37
C LEU A 58 -11.10 16.89 2.66
N PHE A 59 -12.33 16.36 2.63
CA PHE A 59 -12.58 14.94 2.77
C PHE A 59 -11.90 14.14 1.65
N GLY A 60 -12.07 14.56 0.39
CA GLY A 60 -11.41 13.93 -0.76
C GLY A 60 -9.89 13.91 -0.61
N TYR A 61 -9.28 15.03 -0.17
CA TYR A 61 -7.85 15.11 0.11
C TYR A 61 -7.41 14.11 1.19
N ILE A 62 -8.05 14.13 2.36
CA ILE A 62 -7.73 13.22 3.47
C ILE A 62 -7.89 11.75 3.04
N PHE A 63 -9.00 11.43 2.37
CA PHE A 63 -9.28 10.08 1.87
C PHE A 63 -8.25 9.65 0.82
N GLY A 64 -7.75 10.58 0.00
CA GLY A 64 -6.61 10.40 -0.90
C GLY A 64 -5.32 10.02 -0.16
N ILE A 65 -4.99 10.73 0.93
CA ILE A 65 -3.83 10.42 1.77
C ILE A 65 -3.96 9.02 2.40
N LEU A 66 -5.15 8.63 2.87
CA LEU A 66 -5.39 7.26 3.35
C LEU A 66 -5.14 6.23 2.26
N GLY A 67 -5.65 6.46 1.05
CA GLY A 67 -5.34 5.64 -0.12
C GLY A 67 -3.84 5.52 -0.38
N GLY A 68 -3.13 6.66 -0.37
CA GLY A 68 -1.69 6.73 -0.52
C GLY A 68 -0.94 5.94 0.55
N LEU A 69 -1.34 5.99 1.82
CA LEU A 69 -0.78 5.15 2.90
C LEU A 69 -1.02 3.65 2.66
N GLY A 70 -2.14 3.28 2.05
CA GLY A 70 -2.41 1.91 1.63
C GLY A 70 -1.44 1.39 0.57
N VAL A 71 -0.98 2.26 -0.32
CA VAL A 71 0.06 1.93 -1.32
C VAL A 71 1.44 1.91 -0.65
N THR A 72 1.83 2.99 0.02
CA THR A 72 3.17 3.21 0.56
C THR A 72 3.48 2.35 1.78
N ALA A 73 2.75 2.53 2.90
CA ALA A 73 2.93 1.69 4.09
C ALA A 73 2.51 0.24 3.82
N GLY A 74 1.43 0.03 3.06
CA GLY A 74 0.88 -1.28 2.73
C GLY A 74 1.62 -1.99 1.59
N ALA A 75 1.10 -1.85 0.37
CA ALA A 75 1.52 -2.65 -0.79
C ALA A 75 3.03 -2.62 -1.02
N HIS A 76 3.64 -1.46 -0.84
CA HIS A 76 5.05 -1.22 -1.04
C HIS A 76 5.91 -1.72 0.12
N ARG A 77 5.94 -1.00 1.25
CA ARG A 77 6.90 -1.26 2.34
C ARG A 77 6.61 -2.55 3.10
N LEU A 78 5.33 -2.86 3.39
CA LEU A 78 4.93 -4.05 4.13
C LEU A 78 4.94 -5.31 3.26
N TRP A 79 4.13 -5.32 2.19
CA TRP A 79 3.90 -6.55 1.42
C TRP A 79 4.96 -6.80 0.34
N SER A 80 5.40 -5.78 -0.40
CA SER A 80 6.43 -5.99 -1.44
C SER A 80 7.80 -6.22 -0.83
N HIS A 81 8.23 -5.34 0.09
CA HIS A 81 9.59 -5.30 0.61
C HIS A 81 9.79 -6.00 1.96
N ARG A 82 8.71 -6.27 2.70
CA ARG A 82 8.80 -6.89 4.05
C ARG A 82 9.77 -6.14 4.95
N SER A 83 9.73 -4.81 4.87
CA SER A 83 10.61 -3.90 5.60
C SER A 83 10.21 -3.75 7.08
N TYR A 84 8.98 -4.12 7.40
CA TYR A 84 8.48 -4.25 8.77
C TYR A 84 7.40 -5.34 8.86
N LYS A 85 6.97 -5.67 10.08
CA LYS A 85 5.85 -6.60 10.33
C LYS A 85 4.67 -5.85 10.93
N ALA A 86 3.46 -6.24 10.51
CA ALA A 86 2.22 -5.66 10.99
C ALA A 86 1.33 -6.73 11.65
N ARG A 87 0.73 -6.39 12.80
CA ARG A 87 -0.32 -7.20 13.39
C ARG A 87 -1.57 -7.19 12.50
N TRP A 88 -2.41 -8.21 12.64
CA TRP A 88 -3.59 -8.37 11.79
C TRP A 88 -4.51 -7.14 11.72
N PRO A 89 -4.73 -6.32 12.78
CA PRO A 89 -5.60 -5.14 12.66
C PRO A 89 -5.03 -4.10 11.70
N LEU A 90 -3.73 -3.83 11.78
CA LEU A 90 -3.06 -2.90 10.87
C LEU A 90 -3.05 -3.43 9.44
N ARG A 91 -2.86 -4.74 9.25
CA ARG A 91 -2.95 -5.36 7.91
C ARG A 91 -4.33 -5.19 7.30
N VAL A 92 -5.41 -5.32 8.08
CA VAL A 92 -6.78 -5.06 7.60
C VAL A 92 -6.97 -3.59 7.24
N ILE A 93 -6.51 -2.66 8.09
CA ILE A 93 -6.60 -1.22 7.83
C ILE A 93 -5.86 -0.87 6.53
N LEU A 94 -4.62 -1.32 6.37
CA LEU A 94 -3.82 -1.08 5.17
C LEU A 94 -4.42 -1.74 3.92
N CYS A 95 -5.10 -2.88 4.07
CA CYS A 95 -5.83 -3.52 2.98
C CYS A 95 -7.01 -2.67 2.52
N ILE A 96 -7.78 -2.09 3.44
CA ILE A 96 -8.88 -1.17 3.11
C ILE A 96 -8.31 0.08 2.44
N PHE A 97 -7.25 0.67 3.00
CA PHE A 97 -6.57 1.83 2.43
C PHE A 97 -6.03 1.55 1.03
N ASN A 98 -5.40 0.39 0.79
CA ASN A 98 -4.94 0.01 -0.54
C ASN A 98 -6.12 -0.14 -1.52
N THR A 99 -7.26 -0.65 -1.05
CA THR A 99 -8.49 -0.76 -1.85
C THR A 99 -9.05 0.63 -2.24
N ILE A 100 -8.95 1.63 -1.35
CA ILE A 100 -9.30 3.03 -1.65
C ILE A 100 -8.40 3.62 -2.77
N ALA A 101 -7.14 3.19 -2.84
CA ALA A 101 -6.23 3.63 -3.90
C ALA A 101 -6.55 3.02 -5.27
N ALA A 102 -7.20 1.84 -5.30
CA ALA A 102 -7.66 1.13 -6.49
C ALA A 102 -6.57 0.86 -7.55
N GLN A 103 -5.33 0.61 -7.14
CA GLN A 103 -4.17 0.36 -8.03
C GLN A 103 -3.90 -1.13 -8.30
N ASN A 104 -4.93 -1.92 -8.58
CA ASN A 104 -4.94 -3.40 -8.53
C ASN A 104 -4.85 -3.98 -7.12
N ASP A 105 -5.16 -5.28 -7.00
CA ASP A 105 -5.06 -6.00 -5.73
C ASP A 105 -3.60 -6.08 -5.24
N ILE A 106 -3.42 -6.18 -3.92
CA ILE A 106 -2.10 -6.22 -3.27
C ILE A 106 -1.19 -7.26 -3.91
N TYR A 107 -1.71 -8.44 -4.27
CA TYR A 107 -0.90 -9.52 -4.82
C TYR A 107 -0.34 -9.15 -6.20
N GLU A 108 -1.18 -8.62 -7.10
CA GLU A 108 -0.73 -8.17 -8.42
C GLU A 108 0.21 -6.96 -8.33
N TRP A 109 -0.11 -5.97 -7.49
CA TRP A 109 0.75 -4.80 -7.28
C TRP A 109 2.14 -5.23 -6.79
N CYS A 110 2.21 -6.10 -5.77
CA CYS A 110 3.47 -6.59 -5.23
C CYS A 110 4.26 -7.44 -6.21
N ARG A 111 3.58 -8.25 -7.06
CA ARG A 111 4.25 -9.01 -8.12
C ARG A 111 4.97 -8.04 -9.07
N ASP A 112 4.23 -7.08 -9.62
CA ASP A 112 4.77 -6.15 -10.61
C ASP A 112 5.88 -5.30 -9.99
N HIS A 113 5.73 -4.86 -8.74
CA HIS A 113 6.76 -4.11 -8.01
C HIS A 113 8.04 -4.91 -7.74
N ARG A 114 7.92 -6.18 -7.32
CA ARG A 114 9.09 -7.07 -7.14
C ARG A 114 9.81 -7.34 -8.46
N VAL A 115 9.08 -7.42 -9.57
CA VAL A 115 9.66 -7.55 -10.92
C VAL A 115 10.40 -6.27 -11.29
N HIS A 116 9.79 -5.11 -11.04
CA HIS A 116 10.41 -3.80 -11.30
C HIS A 116 11.76 -3.67 -10.59
N HIS A 117 11.86 -3.94 -9.29
CA HIS A 117 13.15 -3.87 -8.59
C HIS A 117 14.19 -4.86 -9.12
N LYS A 118 13.78 -6.08 -9.46
CA LYS A 118 14.72 -7.13 -9.86
C LYS A 118 15.24 -6.93 -11.29
N PHE A 119 14.45 -6.32 -12.14
CA PHE A 119 14.71 -6.21 -13.57
C PHE A 119 14.56 -4.78 -14.10
N SER A 120 14.80 -3.80 -13.23
CA SER A 120 14.67 -2.38 -13.52
C SER A 120 15.48 -2.00 -14.76
N GLU A 121 14.96 -1.06 -15.53
CA GLU A 121 15.56 -0.59 -16.79
C GLU A 121 15.80 -1.69 -17.86
N THR A 122 15.05 -2.80 -17.80
CA THR A 122 15.03 -3.84 -18.85
C THR A 122 13.61 -4.03 -19.41
N ASP A 123 13.46 -4.81 -20.47
CA ASP A 123 12.13 -5.18 -21.00
C ASP A 123 11.28 -6.02 -20.04
N GLY A 124 11.88 -6.51 -18.96
CA GLY A 124 11.18 -7.17 -17.88
C GLY A 124 10.55 -6.22 -16.86
N ASP A 125 10.94 -4.94 -16.85
CA ASP A 125 10.36 -3.92 -16.01
C ASP A 125 9.00 -3.46 -16.58
N PRO A 126 7.88 -3.58 -15.82
CA PRO A 126 6.56 -3.16 -16.29
C PRO A 126 6.49 -1.71 -16.76
N HIS A 127 7.26 -0.80 -16.15
CA HIS A 127 7.24 0.64 -16.40
C HIS A 127 8.64 1.17 -16.70
N ASN A 128 9.39 0.42 -17.50
CA ASN A 128 10.76 0.73 -17.93
C ASN A 128 10.92 2.19 -18.42
N ILE A 129 11.65 3.01 -17.65
CA ILE A 129 11.92 4.41 -17.94
C ILE A 129 12.70 4.63 -19.25
N LYS A 130 13.47 3.63 -19.72
CA LYS A 130 14.21 3.72 -20.99
C LYS A 130 13.29 3.79 -22.21
N ARG A 131 12.00 3.47 -22.07
CA ARG A 131 10.96 3.66 -23.10
C ARG A 131 10.36 5.07 -23.11
N GLY A 132 10.85 5.96 -22.25
CA GLY A 132 10.46 7.36 -22.18
C GLY A 132 9.55 7.67 -20.99
N PHE A 133 9.52 8.96 -20.64
CA PHE A 133 8.80 9.47 -19.47
C PHE A 133 7.31 9.11 -19.51
N PHE A 134 6.64 9.36 -20.64
CA PHE A 134 5.21 9.06 -20.77
C PHE A 134 4.91 7.57 -20.62
N PHE A 135 5.76 6.70 -21.17
CA PHE A 135 5.60 5.26 -21.03
C PHE A 135 5.65 4.84 -19.55
N ALA A 136 6.67 5.27 -18.81
CA ALA A 136 6.83 4.93 -17.40
C ALA A 136 5.75 5.57 -16.49
N HIS A 137 5.27 6.76 -16.87
CA HIS A 137 4.22 7.46 -16.12
C HIS A 137 2.87 6.73 -16.26
N MET A 138 2.34 6.62 -17.48
CA MET A 138 1.01 6.02 -17.70
C MET A 138 0.90 5.18 -18.97
N GLY A 139 1.81 5.35 -19.93
CA GLY A 139 1.76 4.66 -21.23
C GLY A 139 1.80 3.14 -21.12
N TRP A 140 2.51 2.60 -20.14
CA TRP A 140 2.57 1.16 -19.87
C TRP A 140 1.21 0.55 -19.52
N LEU A 141 0.30 1.33 -18.93
CA LEU A 141 -1.07 0.92 -18.57
C LEU A 141 -2.00 0.86 -19.78
N MET A 142 -1.63 1.56 -20.86
CA MET A 142 -2.37 1.64 -22.12
C MET A 142 -1.87 0.64 -23.15
N CYS A 143 -0.86 -0.15 -22.82
CA CYS A 143 -0.24 -1.10 -23.72
C CYS A 143 -0.30 -2.53 -23.14
N LYS A 144 -0.26 -3.53 -24.02
CA LYS A 144 0.02 -4.90 -23.57
C LYS A 144 1.43 -4.96 -22.98
N LYS A 145 1.57 -5.61 -21.83
CA LYS A 145 2.87 -5.88 -21.19
C LYS A 145 3.80 -6.59 -22.17
N HIS A 146 5.08 -6.23 -22.14
CA HIS A 146 6.11 -6.95 -22.88
C HIS A 146 6.17 -8.43 -22.40
N PRO A 147 6.41 -9.42 -23.27
CA PRO A 147 6.48 -10.83 -22.88
C PRO A 147 7.44 -11.09 -21.71
N ASP A 148 8.58 -10.39 -21.68
CA ASP A 148 9.55 -10.49 -20.59
C ASP A 148 8.98 -10.14 -19.22
N VAL A 149 8.03 -9.20 -19.13
CA VAL A 149 7.38 -8.88 -17.85
C VAL A 149 6.64 -10.12 -17.32
N LYS A 150 6.00 -10.88 -18.21
CA LYS A 150 5.29 -12.11 -17.83
C LYS A 150 6.25 -13.24 -17.48
N THR A 151 7.29 -13.46 -18.27
CA THR A 151 8.26 -14.55 -18.03
C THR A 151 9.03 -14.28 -16.74
N LYS A 152 9.52 -13.05 -16.54
CA LYS A 152 10.22 -12.65 -15.32
C LYS A 152 9.30 -12.57 -14.10
N GLY A 153 8.02 -12.26 -14.31
CA GLY A 153 6.98 -12.31 -13.28
C GLY A 153 6.76 -13.71 -12.67
N LYS A 154 7.08 -14.79 -13.39
CA LYS A 154 7.02 -16.15 -12.84
C LYS A 154 8.21 -16.49 -11.92
N ILE A 155 9.28 -15.70 -11.97
CA ILE A 155 10.53 -15.94 -11.22
C ILE A 155 10.47 -15.30 -9.82
N VAL A 156 9.64 -14.27 -9.63
CA VAL A 156 9.50 -13.62 -8.33
C VAL A 156 8.68 -14.50 -7.38
N LYS A 157 9.22 -14.76 -6.19
CA LYS A 157 8.52 -15.52 -5.14
C LYS A 157 7.37 -14.69 -4.59
N LEU A 158 6.18 -15.29 -4.44
CA LEU A 158 4.97 -14.64 -3.91
C LEU A 158 4.25 -15.48 -2.84
N ASP A 159 4.86 -16.59 -2.40
CA ASP A 159 4.27 -17.52 -1.42
C ASP A 159 3.93 -16.84 -0.10
N ASP A 160 4.73 -15.84 0.28
CA ASP A 160 4.51 -15.03 1.48
C ASP A 160 3.23 -14.19 1.38
N LEU A 161 2.90 -13.67 0.20
CA LEU A 161 1.66 -12.94 -0.03
C LEU A 161 0.46 -13.89 -0.05
N TRP A 162 0.62 -15.08 -0.65
CA TRP A 162 -0.44 -16.07 -0.70
C TRP A 162 -0.73 -16.68 0.68
N ALA A 163 0.29 -16.80 1.53
CA ALA A 163 0.14 -17.21 2.93
C ALA A 163 -0.69 -16.21 3.76
N ASP A 164 -0.76 -14.94 3.36
CA ASP A 164 -1.56 -13.92 4.06
C ASP A 164 -3.06 -14.04 3.69
N PRO A 165 -3.94 -14.45 4.63
CA PRO A 165 -5.37 -14.57 4.35
C PRO A 165 -6.04 -13.24 4.00
N ILE A 166 -5.50 -12.10 4.46
CA ILE A 166 -6.05 -10.77 4.16
C ILE A 166 -5.80 -10.43 2.69
N VAL A 167 -4.59 -10.71 2.19
CA VAL A 167 -4.24 -10.50 0.78
C VAL A 167 -5.08 -11.40 -0.12
N ARG A 168 -5.24 -12.67 0.24
CA ARG A 168 -6.12 -13.60 -0.50
C ARG A 168 -7.58 -13.15 -0.51
N PHE A 169 -8.09 -12.66 0.63
CA PHE A 169 -9.45 -12.12 0.73
C PHE A 169 -9.62 -10.92 -0.20
N GLN A 170 -8.72 -9.93 -0.12
CA GLN A 170 -8.77 -8.75 -0.97
C GLN A 170 -8.74 -9.13 -2.44
N LYS A 171 -7.82 -10.02 -2.84
CA LYS A 171 -7.72 -10.47 -4.23
C LYS A 171 -9.02 -11.13 -4.72
N ARG A 172 -9.63 -11.99 -3.91
CA ARG A 172 -10.88 -12.68 -4.27
C ARG A 172 -12.07 -11.74 -4.45
N PHE A 173 -12.13 -10.69 -3.63
CA PHE A 173 -13.26 -9.74 -3.61
C PHE A 173 -12.89 -8.35 -4.11
N TYR A 174 -11.80 -8.23 -4.88
CA TYR A 174 -11.20 -6.94 -5.20
C TYR A 174 -12.19 -5.99 -5.87
N ILE A 175 -12.95 -6.47 -6.85
CA ILE A 175 -13.91 -5.64 -7.61
C ILE A 175 -15.02 -5.10 -6.69
N PRO A 176 -15.81 -5.95 -5.96
CA PRO A 176 -16.78 -5.44 -4.99
C PRO A 176 -16.19 -4.48 -3.95
N LEU A 177 -15.00 -4.78 -3.44
CA LEU A 177 -14.34 -3.95 -2.43
C LEU A 177 -13.94 -2.58 -2.99
N VAL A 178 -13.43 -2.51 -4.21
CA VAL A 178 -13.09 -1.24 -4.87
C VAL A 178 -14.35 -0.42 -5.15
N LEU A 179 -15.40 -1.03 -5.72
CA LEU A 179 -16.66 -0.34 -5.98
C LEU A 179 -17.26 0.24 -4.69
N PHE A 180 -17.13 -0.49 -3.58
CA PHE A 180 -17.60 -0.01 -2.29
C PHE A 180 -16.69 1.07 -1.68
N PHE A 181 -15.41 0.77 -1.45
CA PHE A 181 -14.51 1.65 -0.69
C PHE A 181 -13.92 2.81 -1.49
N SER A 182 -13.69 2.64 -2.80
CA SER A 182 -13.07 3.68 -3.64
C SER A 182 -14.09 4.58 -4.34
N PHE A 183 -15.32 4.09 -4.58
CA PHE A 183 -16.36 4.81 -5.33
C PHE A 183 -17.60 5.12 -4.49
N TYR A 184 -18.34 4.11 -4.02
CA TYR A 184 -19.62 4.31 -3.34
C TYR A 184 -19.47 5.08 -2.02
N LEU A 185 -18.63 4.59 -1.12
CA LEU A 185 -18.44 5.16 0.22
C LEU A 185 -17.99 6.65 0.16
N PRO A 186 -16.92 7.02 -0.59
CA PRO A 186 -16.52 8.42 -0.70
C PRO A 186 -17.53 9.31 -1.43
N THR A 187 -18.44 8.75 -2.24
CA THR A 187 -19.55 9.52 -2.82
C THR A 187 -20.62 9.80 -1.78
N MET A 188 -20.99 8.82 -0.96
CA MET A 188 -22.14 8.93 -0.07
C MET A 188 -21.83 9.59 1.28
N ILE A 189 -20.59 9.50 1.79
CA ILE A 189 -20.22 10.16 3.05
C ILE A 189 -20.49 11.68 3.01
N PRO A 190 -20.05 12.44 1.99
CA PRO A 190 -20.34 13.86 1.91
C PRO A 190 -21.84 14.19 1.85
N VAL A 191 -22.60 13.37 1.11
CA VAL A 191 -24.05 13.49 0.97
C VAL A 191 -24.73 13.33 2.32
N TRP A 192 -24.39 12.28 3.08
CA TRP A 192 -25.03 11.98 4.35
C TRP A 192 -24.57 12.88 5.50
N CYS A 193 -23.29 13.25 5.53
CA CYS A 193 -22.71 13.94 6.69
C CYS A 193 -22.84 15.47 6.62
N TRP A 194 -22.91 16.07 5.42
CA TRP A 194 -23.04 17.52 5.29
C TRP A 194 -23.90 17.97 4.09
N GLY A 195 -24.72 17.08 3.53
CA GLY A 195 -25.71 17.43 2.52
C GLY A 195 -25.13 17.85 1.17
N GLU A 196 -23.94 17.37 0.82
CA GLU A 196 -23.37 17.61 -0.51
C GLU A 196 -24.21 16.94 -1.61
N THR A 197 -24.18 17.47 -2.83
CA THR A 197 -24.81 16.78 -3.96
C THR A 197 -24.05 15.50 -4.32
N VAL A 198 -24.77 14.46 -4.76
CA VAL A 198 -24.14 13.21 -5.22
C VAL A 198 -23.14 13.49 -6.35
N TRP A 199 -23.46 14.45 -7.23
CA TRP A 199 -22.65 14.84 -8.37
C TRP A 199 -21.31 15.47 -7.95
N ASN A 200 -21.33 16.50 -7.10
CA ASN A 200 -20.10 17.11 -6.58
C ASN A 200 -19.27 16.08 -5.80
N SER A 201 -19.92 15.28 -4.96
CA SER A 201 -19.25 14.24 -4.16
C SER A 201 -18.50 13.24 -5.05
N PHE A 202 -19.15 12.75 -6.10
CA PHE A 202 -18.54 11.80 -7.02
C PHE A 202 -17.35 12.43 -7.77
N PHE A 203 -17.52 13.58 -8.42
CA PHE A 203 -16.42 14.15 -9.21
C PHE A 203 -15.26 14.67 -8.36
N VAL A 204 -15.53 15.19 -7.16
CA VAL A 204 -14.50 15.73 -6.26
C VAL A 204 -13.85 14.63 -5.41
N ALA A 205 -14.64 13.93 -4.58
CA ALA A 205 -14.10 12.97 -3.62
C ALA A 205 -13.75 11.61 -4.23
N VAL A 206 -14.24 11.32 -5.45
CA VAL A 206 -13.88 10.09 -6.18
C VAL A 206 -12.97 10.39 -7.36
N MET A 207 -13.46 11.04 -8.41
CA MET A 207 -12.73 11.14 -9.68
C MET A 207 -11.46 11.98 -9.56
N ALA A 208 -11.57 13.20 -9.00
CA ALA A 208 -10.41 14.07 -8.82
C ALA A 208 -9.38 13.45 -7.86
N ARG A 209 -9.82 12.99 -6.68
CA ARG A 209 -8.97 12.26 -5.73
C ARG A 209 -8.25 11.07 -6.40
N TYR A 210 -8.99 10.22 -7.11
CA TYR A 210 -8.45 8.99 -7.68
C TYR A 210 -7.39 9.28 -8.75
N CYS A 211 -7.69 10.18 -9.69
CA CYS A 211 -6.75 10.54 -10.75
C CYS A 211 -5.50 11.25 -10.21
N LEU A 212 -5.65 12.17 -9.25
CA LEU A 212 -4.53 12.83 -8.59
C LEU A 212 -3.65 11.82 -7.82
N GLY A 213 -4.27 10.87 -7.11
CA GLY A 213 -3.57 9.80 -6.43
C GLY A 213 -2.77 8.90 -7.38
N LEU A 214 -3.37 8.53 -8.52
CA LEU A 214 -2.69 7.78 -9.58
C LEU A 214 -1.48 8.53 -10.13
N ASN A 215 -1.66 9.79 -10.54
CA ASN A 215 -0.56 10.62 -11.06
C ASN A 215 0.56 10.79 -10.01
N SER A 216 0.20 10.93 -8.73
CA SER A 216 1.19 11.02 -7.64
C SER A 216 2.01 9.74 -7.52
N THR A 217 1.41 8.56 -7.65
CA THR A 217 2.15 7.28 -7.69
C THR A 217 2.96 7.15 -8.97
N TRP A 218 2.42 7.52 -10.13
CA TRP A 218 3.10 7.42 -11.41
C TRP A 218 4.32 8.34 -11.54
N LEU A 219 4.36 9.45 -10.81
CA LEU A 219 5.54 10.29 -10.68
C LEU A 219 6.74 9.52 -10.10
N VAL A 220 6.52 8.54 -9.22
CA VAL A 220 7.60 7.69 -8.68
C VAL A 220 8.24 6.88 -9.80
N ASN A 221 7.44 6.27 -10.68
CA ASN A 221 7.94 5.47 -11.79
C ASN A 221 8.64 6.30 -12.89
N SER A 222 8.27 7.58 -13.00
CA SER A 222 8.66 8.44 -14.13
C SER A 222 9.65 9.53 -13.73
N ALA A 223 9.21 10.49 -12.93
CA ALA A 223 10.06 11.59 -12.48
C ALA A 223 11.18 11.10 -11.55
N ALA A 224 10.88 10.19 -10.61
CA ALA A 224 11.91 9.64 -9.72
C ALA A 224 12.82 8.58 -10.37
N HIS A 225 12.66 8.29 -11.66
CA HIS A 225 13.63 7.54 -12.47
C HIS A 225 14.33 8.42 -13.52
N LYS A 226 14.12 9.74 -13.52
CA LYS A 226 14.67 10.62 -14.56
C LYS A 226 15.25 11.94 -14.06
N TYR A 227 14.65 12.53 -13.02
CA TYR A 227 15.00 13.85 -12.54
C TYR A 227 15.34 13.83 -11.06
N GLY A 228 16.55 14.28 -10.70
CA GLY A 228 17.02 14.37 -9.32
C GLY A 228 18.45 13.84 -9.17
N ASP A 229 18.89 13.77 -7.91
CA ASP A 229 20.25 13.36 -7.55
C ASP A 229 20.39 11.83 -7.43
N GLN A 230 21.61 11.30 -7.50
CA GLN A 230 21.94 9.88 -7.28
C GLN A 230 23.02 9.69 -6.19
N PRO A 231 22.76 10.12 -4.95
CA PRO A 231 23.77 10.11 -3.90
C PRO A 231 24.27 8.71 -3.52
N PHE A 232 23.51 7.64 -3.78
CA PHE A 232 23.86 6.28 -3.36
C PHE A 232 24.38 5.41 -4.51
N ASP A 233 23.77 5.52 -5.68
CA ASP A 233 24.20 4.76 -6.86
C ASP A 233 23.88 5.50 -8.15
N LYS A 234 24.92 5.98 -8.83
CA LYS A 234 24.83 6.70 -10.11
C LYS A 234 24.61 5.79 -11.33
N TYR A 235 24.70 4.47 -11.16
CA TYR A 235 24.59 3.50 -12.26
C TYR A 235 23.16 2.97 -12.48
N ILE A 236 22.22 3.30 -11.59
CA ILE A 236 20.78 2.97 -11.71
C ILE A 236 19.97 4.21 -12.05
N GLU A 237 18.81 4.09 -12.69
CA GLU A 237 18.07 5.30 -13.09
C GLU A 237 17.23 5.94 -11.96
N ALA A 238 17.06 5.27 -10.83
CA ALA A 238 16.36 5.84 -9.68
C ALA A 238 17.07 7.11 -9.14
N ARG A 239 16.29 8.16 -8.86
CA ARG A 239 16.73 9.50 -8.45
C ARG A 239 16.05 9.93 -7.14
N GLU A 240 16.76 10.74 -6.36
CA GLU A 240 16.19 11.46 -5.22
C GLU A 240 15.46 12.71 -5.70
N ASN A 241 14.14 12.79 -5.47
CA ASN A 241 13.31 13.90 -5.92
C ASN A 241 12.38 14.42 -4.81
N ARG A 242 12.67 15.63 -4.31
CA ARG A 242 11.91 16.28 -3.22
C ARG A 242 10.45 16.53 -3.59
N VAL A 243 10.17 16.93 -4.82
CA VAL A 243 8.80 17.22 -5.31
C VAL A 243 8.00 15.92 -5.34
N VAL A 244 8.57 14.84 -5.86
CA VAL A 244 7.93 13.52 -5.82
C VAL A 244 7.73 13.07 -4.37
N SER A 245 8.68 13.30 -3.47
CA SER A 245 8.55 12.91 -2.07
C SER A 245 7.36 13.60 -1.39
N PHE A 246 7.15 14.89 -1.66
CA PHE A 246 5.99 15.62 -1.18
C PHE A 246 4.66 15.06 -1.70
N PHE A 247 4.51 14.87 -3.02
CA PHE A 247 3.25 14.40 -3.60
C PHE A 247 2.99 12.90 -3.36
N ALA A 248 4.05 12.09 -3.29
CA ALA A 248 3.98 10.64 -3.09
C ALA A 248 4.23 10.21 -1.63
N ILE A 249 4.05 11.11 -0.66
CA ILE A 249 3.99 10.77 0.77
C ILE A 249 5.29 10.10 1.28
N GLY A 250 6.45 10.48 0.73
CA GLY A 250 7.77 9.96 1.12
C GLY A 250 8.45 9.05 0.11
N GLU A 251 7.81 8.70 -1.01
CA GLU A 251 8.39 7.74 -1.98
C GLU A 251 9.30 8.37 -3.05
N GLY A 252 9.61 9.67 -2.93
CA GLY A 252 10.50 10.37 -3.87
C GLY A 252 11.99 10.15 -3.61
N TRP A 253 12.35 9.53 -2.49
CA TRP A 253 13.73 9.19 -2.14
C TRP A 253 14.14 7.87 -2.81
N HIS A 254 14.06 7.87 -4.15
CA HIS A 254 13.98 6.63 -4.91
C HIS A 254 15.35 5.99 -5.17
N ASN A 255 16.43 6.78 -5.24
CA ASN A 255 17.79 6.24 -5.36
C ASN A 255 18.16 5.45 -4.10
N TYR A 256 17.85 5.99 -2.92
CA TYR A 256 18.01 5.28 -1.65
C TYR A 256 17.19 3.99 -1.66
N HIS A 257 15.91 4.10 -2.01
CA HIS A 257 14.99 2.99 -1.97
C HIS A 257 15.43 1.81 -2.87
N HIS A 258 15.90 2.08 -4.09
CA HIS A 258 16.39 1.02 -4.98
C HIS A 258 17.68 0.37 -4.49
N VAL A 259 18.51 1.10 -3.74
CA VAL A 259 19.76 0.59 -3.16
C VAL A 259 19.52 -0.18 -1.86
N PHE A 260 18.61 0.29 -1.01
CA PHE A 260 18.23 -0.31 0.28
C PHE A 260 16.74 -0.67 0.33
N PRO A 261 16.24 -1.56 -0.54
CA PRO A 261 14.80 -1.83 -0.68
C PRO A 261 14.16 -2.46 0.56
N TRP A 262 14.95 -3.00 1.48
CA TRP A 262 14.45 -3.58 2.74
C TRP A 262 14.29 -2.56 3.87
N ASP A 263 14.72 -1.31 3.68
CA ASP A 263 14.60 -0.25 4.68
C ASP A 263 13.15 0.26 4.75
N TYR A 264 12.56 0.26 5.95
CA TYR A 264 11.16 0.65 6.15
C TYR A 264 10.93 2.16 5.98
N SER A 265 11.97 2.96 6.15
CA SER A 265 11.89 4.41 6.01
C SER A 265 11.89 4.81 4.54
N THR A 266 12.46 4.00 3.64
CA THR A 266 12.74 4.31 2.23
C THR A 266 13.58 5.57 2.02
N SER A 267 14.22 6.12 3.06
CA SER A 267 15.02 7.34 2.97
C SER A 267 16.05 7.46 4.08
N GLU A 268 17.21 8.04 3.80
CA GLU A 268 18.18 8.37 4.85
C GLU A 268 17.78 9.58 5.72
N LEU A 269 16.82 10.39 5.27
CA LEU A 269 16.48 11.70 5.86
C LEU A 269 15.37 11.62 6.92
N GLY A 270 15.13 10.43 7.47
CA GLY A 270 14.13 10.19 8.52
C GLY A 270 12.74 10.69 8.10
N TYR A 271 12.20 11.67 8.83
CA TYR A 271 10.83 12.17 8.65
C TYR A 271 10.66 13.22 7.56
N ALA A 272 11.74 13.78 7.00
CA ALA A 272 11.62 14.84 6.00
C ALA A 272 10.88 14.39 4.75
N PHE A 273 9.75 15.06 4.50
CA PHE A 273 8.81 14.73 3.42
C PHE A 273 8.33 13.27 3.43
N ASN A 274 8.37 12.59 4.59
CA ASN A 274 8.09 11.16 4.70
C ASN A 274 6.97 10.86 5.69
N LEU A 275 5.75 11.27 5.33
CA LEU A 275 4.56 11.04 6.14
C LEU A 275 4.27 9.54 6.34
N THR A 276 4.70 8.68 5.41
CA THR A 276 4.57 7.23 5.53
C THR A 276 5.40 6.67 6.69
N LYS A 277 6.65 7.13 6.86
CA LYS A 277 7.47 6.77 8.04
C LYS A 277 6.79 7.21 9.34
N VAL A 278 6.30 8.46 9.40
CA VAL A 278 5.57 8.98 10.58
C VAL A 278 4.39 8.07 10.93
N PHE A 279 3.61 7.65 9.93
CA PHE A 279 2.49 6.74 10.14
C PHE A 279 2.95 5.38 10.68
N ILE A 280 3.98 4.76 10.09
CA ILE A 280 4.48 3.45 10.52
C ILE A 280 5.02 3.51 11.95
N ASP A 281 5.78 4.55 12.30
CA ASP A 281 6.32 4.74 13.65
C ASP A 281 5.19 4.96 14.67
N GLY A 282 4.17 5.75 14.32
CA GLY A 282 2.95 5.88 15.11
C GLY A 282 2.26 4.53 15.35
N MET A 283 2.18 3.67 14.34
CA MET A 283 1.62 2.33 14.48
C MET A 283 2.53 1.40 15.30
N ALA A 284 3.85 1.59 15.26
CA ALA A 284 4.80 0.84 16.08
C ALA A 284 4.63 1.16 17.57
N LEU A 285 4.37 2.43 17.91
CA LEU A 285 4.08 2.85 19.28
C LEU A 285 2.79 2.26 19.83
N LEU A 286 1.77 2.14 18.98
CA LEU A 286 0.54 1.44 19.33
C LEU A 286 0.74 -0.09 19.43
N GLY A 287 1.94 -0.59 19.13
CA GLY A 287 2.27 -2.01 19.09
C GLY A 287 1.60 -2.75 17.96
N LEU A 288 1.21 -2.04 16.89
CA LEU A 288 0.58 -2.61 15.69
C LEU A 288 1.61 -2.92 14.59
N ALA A 289 2.69 -2.15 14.52
CA ALA A 289 3.88 -2.45 13.72
C ALA A 289 5.07 -2.86 14.61
N TYR A 290 5.98 -3.68 14.09
CA TYR A 290 7.19 -4.14 14.79
C TYR A 290 8.23 -4.65 13.78
N ASP A 291 9.46 -4.91 14.23
CA ASP A 291 10.56 -5.41 13.38
C ASP A 291 10.86 -4.47 12.19
N LEU A 292 10.88 -3.15 12.47
CA LEU A 292 11.16 -2.10 11.50
C LEU A 292 12.65 -2.15 11.13
N LYS A 293 12.96 -2.44 9.87
CA LYS A 293 14.34 -2.61 9.39
C LYS A 293 14.89 -1.29 8.87
N THR A 294 16.08 -0.90 9.33
CA THR A 294 16.82 0.27 8.82
C THR A 294 18.19 -0.14 8.34
N ALA A 295 18.71 0.54 7.32
CA ALA A 295 20.10 0.38 6.90
C ALA A 295 21.05 0.99 7.94
N HIS A 296 22.18 0.33 8.18
CA HIS A 296 23.18 0.84 9.11
C HIS A 296 23.83 2.12 8.56
N PRO A 297 24.08 3.17 9.38
CA PRO A 297 24.67 4.42 8.92
C PRO A 297 25.98 4.24 8.14
N ASP A 298 26.85 3.31 8.57
CA ASP A 298 28.10 3.01 7.86
C ASP A 298 27.85 2.39 6.49
N SER A 299 26.82 1.53 6.34
CA SER A 299 26.45 0.96 5.04
C SER A 299 25.97 2.04 4.09
N ILE A 300 25.18 3.00 4.59
CA ILE A 300 24.73 4.17 3.82
C ILE A 300 25.92 5.01 3.37
N ARG A 301 26.80 5.39 4.32
CA ARG A 301 28.01 6.19 4.04
C ARG A 301 28.94 5.50 3.05
N ASN A 302 29.25 4.22 3.25
CA ASN A 302 30.12 3.46 2.37
C ASN A 302 29.54 3.34 0.96
N ARG A 303 28.20 3.23 0.84
CA ARG A 303 27.55 3.18 -0.46
C ARG A 303 27.65 4.50 -1.21
N LYS A 304 27.42 5.62 -0.52
CA LYS A 304 27.62 6.97 -1.09
C LYS A 304 29.05 7.16 -1.60
N LEU A 305 30.06 6.78 -0.81
CA LEU A 305 31.47 6.89 -1.20
C LEU A 305 31.84 5.98 -2.37
N LYS A 306 31.24 4.79 -2.45
CA LYS A 306 31.58 3.79 -3.46
C LYS A 306 30.95 4.07 -4.83
N SER A 307 29.66 4.43 -4.86
CA SER A 307 28.89 4.51 -6.11
C SER A 307 28.02 5.75 -6.25
N GLY A 308 28.03 6.65 -5.26
CA GLY A 308 27.30 7.91 -5.36
C GLY A 308 27.83 8.83 -6.46
N ASP A 309 26.98 9.74 -6.89
CA ASP A 309 27.32 10.82 -7.84
C ASP A 309 28.09 11.99 -7.19
N GLY A 310 28.33 11.94 -5.88
CA GLY A 310 29.00 12.99 -5.12
C GLY A 310 28.06 14.01 -4.47
N SER A 311 26.78 13.99 -4.82
CA SER A 311 25.76 14.76 -4.11
C SER A 311 25.63 14.27 -2.66
N ARG A 312 25.34 15.17 -1.72
CA ARG A 312 25.07 14.83 -0.30
C ARG A 312 26.17 14.05 0.43
N LEU A 313 27.44 14.21 0.02
CA LEU A 313 28.62 13.69 0.73
C LEU A 313 29.04 14.57 1.93
N ASN A 314 28.90 15.90 1.79
CA ASN A 314 29.38 16.89 2.78
C ASN A 314 28.25 17.64 3.51
N HIS A 315 26.99 17.25 3.34
CA HIS A 315 25.87 17.88 4.06
C HIS A 315 25.85 17.43 5.53
N SER A 316 26.88 17.73 6.31
CA SER A 316 26.87 17.52 7.75
C SER A 316 25.84 18.40 8.46
N SER A 317 25.57 19.60 7.92
CA SER A 317 24.60 20.57 8.47
C SER A 317 23.16 20.09 8.40
N ASP A 318 22.70 19.58 7.26
CA ASP A 318 21.30 19.15 7.08
C ASP A 318 21.00 17.89 7.89
N PHE A 319 22.00 17.03 8.10
CA PHE A 319 21.88 15.84 8.94
C PHE A 319 21.82 16.17 10.43
N GLU A 320 22.42 17.27 10.90
CA GLU A 320 22.29 17.73 12.28
C GLU A 320 20.88 18.27 12.55
N ASP A 321 20.33 19.08 11.64
CA ASP A 321 18.97 19.59 11.77
C ASP A 321 17.92 18.47 11.63
N LEU A 322 18.12 17.51 10.72
CA LEU A 322 17.23 16.35 10.57
C LEU A 322 17.32 15.37 11.74
N LYS A 323 18.52 15.14 12.31
CA LYS A 323 18.67 14.36 13.54
C LYS A 323 18.03 15.06 14.73
N THR A 324 18.10 16.39 14.79
CA THR A 324 17.43 17.17 15.85
C THR A 324 15.92 17.06 15.72
N PHE A 325 15.39 17.13 14.49
CA PHE A 325 13.97 16.89 14.22
C PHE A 325 13.55 15.45 14.51
N GLU A 326 14.32 14.44 14.08
CA GLU A 326 14.05 13.02 14.33
C GLU A 326 14.14 12.71 15.83
N SER A 327 15.12 13.25 16.55
CA SER A 327 15.22 13.13 18.02
C SER A 327 14.05 13.80 18.74
N SER A 328 13.59 14.95 18.26
CA SER A 328 12.39 15.63 18.79
C SER A 328 11.12 14.83 18.52
N CYS A 329 10.96 14.29 17.31
CA CYS A 329 9.86 13.41 16.94
C CYS A 329 9.88 12.12 17.76
N ASP A 330 11.02 11.44 17.87
CA ASP A 330 11.24 10.25 18.70
C ASP A 330 10.93 10.52 20.17
N SER A 331 11.33 11.70 20.68
CA SER A 331 11.02 12.13 22.04
C SER A 331 9.53 12.36 22.25
N ALA A 332 8.85 13.01 21.28
CA ALA A 332 7.40 13.21 21.31
C ALA A 332 6.65 11.87 21.22
N ILE A 333 7.10 10.99 20.33
CA ILE A 333 6.65 9.62 20.12
C ILE A 333 6.78 8.81 21.42
N MET A 334 7.94 8.84 22.06
CA MET A 334 8.21 8.19 23.34
C MET A 334 7.35 8.76 24.47
N CYS A 335 7.14 10.07 24.50
CA CYS A 335 6.27 10.73 25.47
C CYS A 335 4.81 10.26 25.33
N VAL A 336 4.29 10.22 24.10
CA VAL A 336 2.95 9.69 23.80
C VAL A 336 2.86 8.21 24.17
N GLY A 337 3.87 7.40 23.83
CA GLY A 337 3.94 5.98 24.21
C GLY A 337 3.90 5.77 25.73
N ARG A 338 4.60 6.61 26.51
CA ARG A 338 4.54 6.60 27.98
C ARG A 338 3.15 6.96 28.51
N ILE A 339 2.44 7.90 27.88
CA ILE A 339 1.05 8.23 28.24
C ILE A 339 0.10 7.06 27.99
N PHE A 340 0.22 6.36 26.86
CA PHE A 340 -0.61 5.18 26.58
C PHE A 340 -0.28 4.00 27.51
N SER A 341 1.00 3.78 27.79
CA SER A 341 1.46 2.77 28.76
C SER A 341 0.98 3.08 30.18
N SER A 342 1.07 4.33 30.63
CA SER A 342 0.59 4.75 31.95
C SER A 342 -0.92 4.62 32.08
N LYS A 343 -1.70 5.02 31.07
CA LYS A 343 -3.16 4.81 31.02
C LYS A 343 -3.53 3.32 31.04
N ARG A 344 -2.75 2.46 30.37
CA ARG A 344 -2.92 1.00 30.41
C ARG A 344 -2.63 0.44 31.80
N CYS A 345 -1.57 0.90 32.47
CA CYS A 345 -1.26 0.55 33.85
C CYS A 345 -2.34 1.03 34.84
N ILE A 346 -2.86 2.24 34.67
CA ILE A 346 -3.95 2.79 35.49
C ILE A 346 -5.25 2.00 35.27
N LEU A 347 -5.57 1.63 34.02
CA LEU A 347 -6.74 0.79 33.72
C LEU A 347 -6.60 -0.63 34.33
N ILE A 348 -5.41 -1.24 34.24
CA ILE A 348 -5.10 -2.53 34.88
C ILE A 348 -5.18 -2.43 36.40
N GLN A 349 -4.70 -1.32 37.00
CA GLN A 349 -4.83 -1.07 38.44
C GLN A 349 -6.29 -0.83 38.87
N LYS A 350 -7.09 -0.11 38.08
CA LYS A 350 -8.53 0.07 38.34
C LYS A 350 -9.31 -1.25 38.22
N LEU A 351 -8.97 -2.10 37.25
CA LEU A 351 -9.55 -3.44 37.11
C LEU A 351 -9.12 -4.39 38.26
N ARG A 352 -7.96 -4.14 38.88
CA ARG A 352 -7.49 -4.87 40.08
C ARG A 352 -8.06 -4.34 41.40
N ARG A 353 -8.58 -3.11 41.44
CA ARG A 353 -9.19 -2.46 42.62
C ARG A 353 -10.72 -2.61 42.67
N LYS A 354 -11.28 -3.77 42.31
CA LYS A 354 -12.65 -4.09 42.74
C LYS A 354 -12.62 -4.42 44.24
N PRO A 355 -13.48 -3.80 45.09
CA PRO A 355 -13.49 -4.05 46.53
C PRO A 355 -13.83 -5.51 46.85
N ALA A 356 -13.22 -6.02 47.92
CA ALA A 356 -13.30 -7.40 48.38
C ALA A 356 -14.67 -7.72 49.04
N GLY A 357 -15.74 -7.66 48.25
CA GLY A 357 -17.11 -8.02 48.69
C GLY A 357 -17.89 -8.91 47.73
N GLN A 358 -17.31 -9.31 46.59
CA GLN A 358 -17.94 -10.22 45.62
C GLN A 358 -16.92 -11.24 45.07
N ARG A 359 -16.27 -12.00 45.95
CA ARG A 359 -15.49 -13.18 45.54
C ARG A 359 -16.37 -14.42 45.72
N ASN A 360 -16.84 -15.01 44.62
CA ASN A 360 -17.28 -16.41 44.64
C ASN A 360 -16.03 -17.30 44.84
N PRO A 361 -16.15 -18.41 45.58
CA PRO A 361 -15.02 -19.30 45.84
C PRO A 361 -14.48 -19.87 44.52
N ILE A 362 -13.16 -19.75 44.35
CA ILE A 362 -12.42 -20.24 43.20
C ILE A 362 -12.18 -21.74 43.43
N ASN A 363 -12.76 -22.58 42.57
CA ASN A 363 -12.27 -23.94 42.39
C ASN A 363 -10.87 -23.88 41.75
N GLU A 364 -9.90 -24.51 42.40
CA GLU A 364 -8.54 -24.69 41.92
C GLU A 364 -8.54 -25.51 40.62
N SER A 365 -8.35 -24.84 39.49
CA SER A 365 -7.68 -25.45 38.35
C SER A 365 -6.92 -24.37 37.58
N GLY A 366 -5.59 -24.53 37.54
CA GLY A 366 -4.67 -23.56 36.97
C GLY A 366 -4.95 -23.33 35.48
N LYS A 367 -5.26 -22.08 35.11
CA LYS A 367 -5.04 -21.52 33.77
C LYS A 367 -5.01 -20.00 33.84
N ARG A 368 -3.81 -19.40 33.68
CA ARG A 368 -3.62 -17.95 33.48
C ARG A 368 -4.43 -17.51 32.24
N ARG A 369 -5.57 -16.84 32.43
CA ARG A 369 -6.28 -16.16 31.34
C ARG A 369 -5.48 -14.93 30.90
N LYS A 370 -4.92 -14.97 29.69
CA LYS A 370 -4.45 -13.78 28.96
C LYS A 370 -5.63 -12.82 28.78
N LEU A 371 -5.49 -11.58 29.26
CA LEU A 371 -6.44 -10.50 28.97
C LEU A 371 -6.45 -10.25 27.46
N ASN A 372 -7.54 -10.64 26.78
CA ASN A 372 -7.68 -10.47 25.34
C ASN A 372 -7.92 -9.00 24.98
N SER A 373 -7.20 -8.52 23.96
CA SER A 373 -7.25 -7.16 23.37
C SER A 373 -8.57 -6.77 22.71
N LYS A 374 -9.63 -7.59 22.85
CA LYS A 374 -10.92 -7.39 22.17
C LYS A 374 -11.78 -6.28 22.80
N HIS A 375 -11.64 -6.02 24.10
CA HIS A 375 -12.46 -5.01 24.80
C HIS A 375 -11.97 -3.56 24.63
N PHE A 376 -10.71 -3.34 24.25
CA PHE A 376 -10.15 -1.98 24.17
C PHE A 376 -10.51 -1.24 22.87
N PHE A 377 -10.78 -2.00 21.79
CA PHE A 377 -11.05 -1.43 20.47
C PHE A 377 -12.42 -0.75 20.40
N PHE A 378 -13.44 -1.29 21.08
CA PHE A 378 -14.79 -0.73 21.05
C PHE A 378 -14.95 0.55 21.88
N THR A 379 -14.19 0.71 22.97
CA THR A 379 -14.29 1.91 23.83
C THR A 379 -13.62 3.15 23.19
N CYS A 380 -12.66 2.98 22.28
CA CYS A 380 -12.05 4.10 21.57
C CYS A 380 -12.94 4.66 20.45
N CYS A 381 -13.78 3.84 19.81
CA CYS A 381 -14.72 4.33 18.80
C CYS A 381 -15.84 5.20 19.41
N SER A 382 -16.27 4.94 20.65
CA SER A 382 -17.31 5.72 21.33
C SER A 382 -16.86 7.12 21.77
N LEU A 383 -15.54 7.34 21.91
CA LEU A 383 -14.98 8.65 22.32
C LEU A 383 -14.80 9.61 21.15
N LEU A 384 -14.91 9.13 19.90
CA LEU A 384 -14.80 9.95 18.69
C LEU A 384 -16.16 10.34 18.07
N SER A 385 -17.28 9.79 18.55
CA SER A 385 -18.60 9.98 17.92
C SER A 385 -19.67 10.69 18.76
N GLY A 386 -19.39 11.12 19.99
CA GLY A 386 -20.22 12.11 20.71
C GLY A 386 -21.73 11.85 20.79
N MET A 387 -22.21 10.60 20.73
CA MET A 387 -23.64 10.27 20.86
C MET A 387 -23.85 8.98 21.68
N PRO A 388 -24.82 8.94 22.62
CA PRO A 388 -25.16 7.75 23.39
C PRO A 388 -26.10 6.84 22.61
N PHE A 389 -25.78 5.54 22.52
CA PHE A 389 -26.71 4.52 22.04
C PHE A 389 -27.17 3.63 23.21
N MET A 390 -28.48 3.65 23.48
CA MET A 390 -29.18 2.73 24.39
C MET A 390 -29.36 1.36 23.73
N TRP A 391 -29.17 0.30 24.51
CA TRP A 391 -29.40 -1.09 24.09
C TRP A 391 -30.67 -1.63 24.74
N PRO A 392 -31.64 -2.23 24.00
CA PRO A 392 -32.64 -3.10 24.60
C PRO A 392 -32.21 -4.57 24.51
N SER A 393 -32.34 -5.26 25.64
CA SER A 393 -32.09 -6.68 25.87
C SER A 393 -33.25 -7.59 25.45
N SER A 394 -32.95 -8.74 24.84
CA SER A 394 -33.69 -10.02 24.98
C SER A 394 -32.87 -11.12 24.26
N HIS A 395 -32.29 -12.08 24.98
CA HIS A 395 -32.80 -13.39 25.41
C HIS A 395 -33.04 -14.45 24.32
N ALA A 396 -32.18 -15.49 24.40
CA ALA A 396 -32.42 -16.93 24.26
C ALA A 396 -32.85 -17.53 22.91
N HIS A 397 -32.01 -18.41 22.35
CA HIS A 397 -32.21 -19.86 22.44
C HIS A 397 -31.02 -20.65 21.86
N ASP A 398 -30.47 -21.54 22.69
CA ASP A 398 -29.65 -22.69 22.28
C ASP A 398 -30.53 -23.80 21.70
N ARG A 399 -30.05 -24.50 20.67
CA ARG A 399 -30.34 -25.92 20.41
C ARG A 399 -29.39 -26.54 19.35
N HIS A 400 -28.50 -27.41 19.86
CA HIS A 400 -28.14 -28.77 19.44
C HIS A 400 -27.75 -29.19 17.99
N LEU A 401 -26.59 -29.89 17.95
CA LEU A 401 -26.22 -31.14 17.20
C LEU A 401 -26.19 -31.07 15.65
N SER A 402 -25.35 -31.77 14.88
CA SER A 402 -24.11 -32.55 15.04
C SER A 402 -23.69 -32.97 13.61
N THR A 403 -22.39 -33.19 13.39
CA THR A 403 -21.80 -34.09 12.37
C THR A 403 -22.23 -33.98 10.90
N MET A 404 -21.29 -33.60 10.01
CA MET A 404 -21.05 -34.32 8.73
C MET A 404 -19.68 -33.96 8.13
N THR A 405 -18.78 -34.94 8.21
CA THR A 405 -17.85 -35.47 7.20
C THR A 405 -17.13 -34.57 6.18
N HIS A 406 -15.82 -34.81 6.13
CA HIS A 406 -14.87 -34.53 5.06
C HIS A 406 -15.45 -34.56 3.64
N TYR A 407 -15.23 -33.48 2.90
CA TYR A 407 -15.14 -33.49 1.44
C TYR A 407 -13.86 -32.78 1.01
N GLU A 408 -12.93 -33.55 0.47
CA GLU A 408 -11.83 -33.06 -0.35
C GLU A 408 -12.42 -32.45 -1.62
N TYR A 409 -12.07 -31.19 -1.92
CA TYR A 409 -12.40 -30.56 -3.19
C TYR A 409 -11.16 -30.54 -4.10
N PRO A 410 -11.27 -31.02 -5.34
CA PRO A 410 -10.14 -31.09 -6.26
C PRO A 410 -9.74 -29.70 -6.74
N TYR A 411 -8.43 -29.55 -6.97
CA TYR A 411 -7.79 -28.36 -7.54
C TYR A 411 -8.34 -28.06 -8.93
N LEU A 412 -9.24 -27.07 -9.03
CA LEU A 412 -9.57 -26.40 -10.29
C LEU A 412 -8.73 -25.13 -10.41
N GLN A 413 -7.59 -25.25 -11.10
CA GLN A 413 -6.87 -24.09 -11.65
C GLN A 413 -7.76 -23.42 -12.70
N PHE A 414 -8.52 -22.40 -12.29
CA PHE A 414 -9.13 -21.50 -13.25
C PHE A 414 -8.03 -20.64 -13.90
N GLN A 415 -7.70 -20.94 -15.15
CA GLN A 415 -7.01 -20.01 -16.05
C GLN A 415 -7.98 -18.86 -16.36
N TYR A 416 -7.77 -17.70 -15.73
CA TYR A 416 -8.44 -16.46 -16.13
C TYR A 416 -7.54 -15.68 -17.11
N PRO A 417 -8.13 -15.05 -18.15
CA PRO A 417 -7.37 -14.36 -19.19
C PRO A 417 -6.63 -13.12 -18.66
N ASP A 418 -5.44 -12.90 -19.20
CA ASP A 418 -4.49 -11.82 -18.90
C ASP A 418 -5.04 -10.42 -19.27
N SER A 419 -5.98 -9.87 -18.50
CA SER A 419 -6.31 -8.45 -18.54
C SER A 419 -5.98 -7.77 -17.23
N VAL A 420 -4.98 -6.89 -17.26
CA VAL A 420 -4.76 -5.91 -16.21
C VAL A 420 -5.97 -4.98 -16.22
N HIS A 421 -6.80 -5.07 -15.19
CA HIS A 421 -8.01 -4.27 -15.05
C HIS A 421 -7.70 -3.01 -14.24
N TYR A 422 -7.17 -2.00 -14.91
CA TYR A 422 -7.21 -0.64 -14.38
C TYR A 422 -8.64 -0.12 -14.52
N TRP A 423 -9.28 0.16 -13.38
CA TRP A 423 -10.65 0.67 -13.34
C TRP A 423 -10.61 2.18 -13.52
N CYS A 424 -11.20 2.67 -14.61
CA CYS A 424 -11.71 4.03 -14.75
C CYS A 424 -13.17 3.93 -15.17
#